data_AF-A0AAW8ARA6-F1
#
_entry.id   AF-A0AAW8ARA6-F1
#
_cell.length_a   1.000
_cell.length_b   1.000
_cell.length_c   1.000
_cell.angle_alpha   90.00
_cell.angle_beta   90.00
_cell.angle_gamma   90.00
#
_symmetry.space_group_name_H-M   'P 1'
#
loop_
_entity.id
_entity.type
_entity.pdbx_description
1 polymer ?
#
loop_
_entity_poly.entity_id
_entity_poly.type
_entity_poly.pdbx_seq_one_letter_code
_entity_poly.pdbx_strand_id
1 'polypeptide(L)' 'NDLAAAVGLGNLTGFPERLARRREIAAAYREGLDGVPGVTLLRADPGYDSASWLFTLLVERRSSFVHAVEERGIPT' A
#
# COMPACT_ATOMS: atom_id res chain seq x y z
N ASN A 1 -26.70 -5.94 16.77
CA ASN A 1 -25.33 -5.37 16.76
C ASN A 1 -24.28 -6.42 17.14
N ASP A 2 -24.65 -7.43 17.94
CA ASP A 2 -23.73 -8.45 18.47
C ASP A 2 -23.09 -9.34 17.40
N LEU A 3 -23.79 -9.61 16.29
CA LEU A 3 -23.23 -10.36 15.17
C LEU A 3 -22.02 -9.66 14.54
N ALA A 4 -22.12 -8.35 14.29
CA ALA A 4 -21.01 -7.58 13.73
C ALA A 4 -19.83 -7.50 14.70
N ALA A 5 -20.10 -7.41 16.02
CA ALA A 5 -19.07 -7.43 17.05
C ALA A 5 -18.35 -8.79 17.10
N ALA A 6 -19.08 -9.91 17.03
CA ALA A 6 -18.50 -11.24 17.01
C ALA A 6 -17.61 -11.46 15.78
N VAL A 7 -18.06 -11.04 14.59
CA VAL A 7 -17.24 -11.06 13.36
C VAL A 7 -16.01 -10.15 13.50
N GLY A 8 -16.18 -8.96 14.09
CA GLY A 8 -15.09 -8.02 14.35
C GLY A 8 -14.00 -8.61 15.24
N LEU A 9 -14.37 -9.27 16.33
CA LEU A 9 -13.42 -9.96 17.22
C LEU A 9 -12.66 -11.07 16.48
N GLY A 10 -13.37 -11.86 15.66
CA GLY A 10 -12.73 -12.86 14.79
C GLY A 10 -11.71 -12.22 13.84
N ASN A 11 -12.05 -11.08 13.23
CA ASN A 11 -11.19 -10.34 12.30
C ASN A 11 -9.98 -9.67 12.95
N LEU A 12 -9.96 -9.47 14.28
CA LEU A 12 -8.79 -8.95 14.98
C LEU A 12 -7.69 -10.02 15.15
N THR A 13 -8.05 -11.30 15.13
CA THR A 13 -7.09 -12.40 15.15
C THR A 13 -6.16 -12.31 13.94
N GLY A 14 -4.85 -12.24 14.18
CA GLY A 14 -3.84 -12.11 13.12
C GLY A 14 -3.68 -10.69 12.55
N PHE A 15 -4.33 -9.68 13.15
CA PHE A 15 -4.24 -8.30 12.66
C PHE A 15 -2.82 -7.73 12.73
N PRO A 16 -2.05 -7.89 13.83
CA PRO A 16 -0.67 -7.40 13.90
C PRO A 16 0.21 -7.95 12.77
N GLU A 17 0.08 -9.23 12.44
CA GLU A 17 0.83 -9.91 11.39
C GLU A 17 0.46 -9.39 10.00
N ARG A 18 -0.85 -9.20 9.73
CA ARG A 18 -1.32 -8.59 8.48
C ARG A 18 -0.84 -7.14 8.35
N LEU A 19 -0.82 -6.37 9.44
CA LEU A 19 -0.32 -5.00 9.45
C LEU A 19 1.19 -4.96 9.18
N ALA A 20 1.97 -5.82 9.85
CA ALA A 20 3.39 -5.97 9.62
C ALA A 20 3.69 -6.31 8.15
N ARG A 21 2.96 -7.29 7.59
CA ARG A 21 3.13 -7.68 6.19
C ARG A 21 2.86 -6.54 5.20
N ARG A 22 1.82 -5.72 5.43
CA ARG A 22 1.55 -4.54 4.58
C ARG A 22 2.69 -3.51 4.67
N ARG A 23 3.26 -3.32 5.86
CA ARG A 23 4.39 -2.40 6.08
C ARG A 23 5.66 -2.90 5.40
N GLU A 24 5.95 -4.21 5.44
CA GLU A 24 7.05 -4.82 4.68
C GLU A 24 6.92 -4.58 3.18
N ILE A 25 5.74 -4.83 2.60
CA ILE A 25 5.47 -4.61 1.17
C ILE A 25 5.63 -3.11 0.83
N ALA A 26 5.11 -2.22 1.66
CA ALA A 26 5.26 -0.78 1.46
C ALA A 26 6.73 -0.33 1.54
N ALA A 27 7.55 -0.94 2.42
CA ALA A 27 8.97 -0.67 2.50
C ALA A 27 9.69 -1.12 1.22
N ALA A 28 9.36 -2.31 0.70
CA ALA A 28 9.91 -2.81 -0.56
C ALA A 28 9.56 -1.89 -1.75
N TYR A 29 8.33 -1.36 -1.82
CA TYR A 29 7.98 -0.37 -2.84
C TYR A 29 8.75 0.94 -2.66
N ARG A 30 8.94 1.42 -1.43
CA ARG A 30 9.72 2.65 -1.18
C ARG A 30 11.16 2.47 -1.64
N GLU A 31 11.80 1.39 -1.23
CA GLU A 31 13.17 1.08 -1.61
C GLU A 31 13.32 0.89 -3.13
N GLY A 32 12.44 0.09 -3.74
CA GLY A 32 12.55 -0.24 -5.16
C GLY A 32 12.14 0.86 -6.13
N LEU A 33 11.39 1.87 -5.67
CA LEU A 33 10.92 2.99 -6.49
C LEU A 33 11.60 4.32 -6.15
N ASP A 34 12.50 4.33 -5.15
CA ASP A 34 13.23 5.54 -4.80
C ASP A 34 14.12 6.00 -5.96
N GLY A 35 14.09 7.31 -6.22
CA GLY A 35 14.86 7.92 -7.31
C GLY A 35 14.41 7.56 -8.74
N VAL A 36 13.31 6.81 -8.94
CA VAL A 36 12.80 6.50 -10.28
C VAL A 36 12.30 7.78 -10.98
N PRO A 37 12.84 8.14 -12.16
CA PRO A 37 12.41 9.35 -12.87
C PRO A 37 10.92 9.35 -13.19
N GLY A 38 10.26 10.49 -12.93
CA GLY A 38 8.82 10.65 -13.15
C GLY A 38 7.93 9.94 -12.13
N VAL A 39 8.49 9.32 -11.09
CA VAL A 39 7.76 8.79 -9.92
C VAL A 39 8.04 9.67 -8.70
N THR A 40 7.02 9.96 -7.91
CA THR A 40 7.15 10.67 -6.63
C THR A 40 6.43 9.88 -5.54
N LEU A 41 7.21 9.43 -4.56
CA LEU A 41 6.69 8.73 -3.39
C LEU A 41 6.05 9.71 -2.40
N LEU A 42 4.94 9.31 -1.78
CA LEU A 42 4.32 10.12 -0.73
C LEU A 42 5.19 10.13 0.54
N ARG A 43 5.25 11.28 1.19
CA ARG A 43 6.04 11.52 2.41
C ARG A 43 5.61 10.57 3.54
N ALA A 44 6.60 10.05 4.27
CA ALA A 44 6.40 9.41 5.57
C ALA A 44 6.98 10.34 6.63
N ASP A 45 6.12 10.86 7.51
CA ASP A 45 6.53 11.83 8.53
C ASP A 45 6.98 11.11 9.81
N PRO A 46 8.11 11.55 10.42
CA PRO A 46 8.52 11.03 11.72
C PRO A 46 7.41 11.14 12.76
N GLY A 47 7.22 10.10 13.57
CA GLY A 47 6.15 10.04 14.57
C GLY A 47 4.80 9.54 14.05
N TYR A 48 4.69 9.19 12.77
CA TYR A 48 3.49 8.61 12.17
C TYR A 48 3.80 7.29 11.48
N ASP A 49 3.06 6.25 11.84
CA ASP A 49 3.13 4.96 11.16
C ASP A 49 1.89 4.73 10.30
N SER A 50 2.10 4.69 8.98
CA SER A 50 1.03 4.31 8.06
C SER A 50 0.55 2.87 8.33
N ALA A 51 -0.77 2.67 8.19
CA ALA A 51 -1.35 1.33 8.15
C ALA A 51 -1.11 0.63 6.80
N SER A 52 -0.63 1.36 5.79
CA SER A 52 -0.36 0.87 4.43
C SER A 52 -1.53 0.06 3.84
N TRP A 53 -2.76 0.55 4.04
CA TRP A 53 -3.95 -0.06 3.42
C TRP A 53 -3.87 0.04 1.89
N LEU A 54 -3.45 1.21 1.40
CA LEU A 54 -3.11 1.47 0.02
C LEU A 54 -1.67 2.02 -0.04
N PHE A 55 -0.93 1.62 -1.07
CA PHE A 55 0.33 2.26 -1.44
C PHE A 55 0.08 3.15 -2.64
N THR A 56 0.28 4.45 -2.49
CA THR A 56 0.03 5.43 -3.54
C THR A 56 1.30 6.23 -3.83
N LEU A 57 1.41 6.67 -5.08
CA LEU A 57 2.50 7.46 -5.62
C LEU A 57 1.94 8.43 -6.65
N LEU A 58 2.69 9.49 -6.95
CA LEU A 58 2.45 10.32 -8.12
C LEU A 58 3.34 9.82 -9.26
N VAL A 59 2.83 9.85 -10.48
CA VAL A 59 3.59 9.46 -11.66
C VAL A 59 3.27 10.39 -12.83
N GLU A 60 4.29 10.72 -13.61
CA GLU A 60 4.13 11.41 -14.87
C GLU A 60 3.39 10.54 -15.89
N ARG A 61 2.57 11.15 -16.76
CA ARG A 61 1.78 10.45 -17.79
C ARG A 61 0.97 9.27 -17.21
N ARG A 62 0.28 9.50 -16.09
CA ARG A 62 -0.48 8.49 -15.33
C ARG A 62 -1.29 7.52 -16.20
N SER A 63 -2.03 7.99 -17.20
CA SER A 63 -2.82 7.10 -18.07
C SER A 63 -1.95 6.11 -18.84
N SER A 64 -0.81 6.56 -19.38
CA SER A 64 0.15 5.68 -20.07
C SER A 64 0.83 4.71 -19.09
N PHE A 65 1.14 5.17 -17.88
CA PHE A 65 1.67 4.31 -16.83
C PHE A 65 0.69 3.20 -16.45
N VAL A 66 -0.58 3.55 -16.19
CA VAL A 66 -1.65 2.60 -15.87
C VAL A 66 -1.76 1.54 -16.97
N HIS A 67 -1.84 1.96 -18.24
CA HIS A 67 -1.91 1.02 -19.36
C HIS A 67 -0.71 0.07 -19.41
N ALA A 68 0.51 0.58 -19.24
CA ALA A 68 1.72 -0.23 -19.24
C ALA A 68 1.79 -1.23 -18.05
N VAL A 69 1.20 -0.87 -16.91
CA VAL A 69 1.12 -1.74 -15.72
C VAL A 69 0.06 -2.83 -15.94
N GLU A 70 -1.08 -2.49 -16.53
CA GLU A 70 -2.13 -3.44 -16.92
C GLU A 70 -1.63 -4.46 -17.96
N GLU A 71 -0.88 -4.02 -18.99
CA GLU A 71 -0.25 -4.90 -19.99
C GLU A 71 0.70 -5.93 -19.36
N ARG A 72 1.25 -5.64 -18.18
CA ARG A 72 2.11 -6.53 -17.40
C ARG A 72 1.34 -7.42 -16.43
N GLY A 73 0.00 -7.38 -16.47
CA GLY A 73 -0.88 -8.19 -15.63
C GLY A 73 -0.99 -7.69 -14.18
N ILE A 74 -0.63 -6.43 -13.92
CA ILE A 74 -0.74 -5.82 -12.60
C ILE A 74 -2.04 -5.00 -12.55
N PRO A 75 -2.98 -5.30 -11.65
CA PRO A 75 -4.22 -4.53 -11.51
C PRO A 75 -3.95 -3.09 -11.03
N THR A 76 -4.67 -2.13 -11.61
CA THR A 76 -4.55 -0.69 -11.32
C THR A 76 -5.86 -0.02 -10.97
#